data_AF-A0A942SGF3-F1
#
_entry.id   AF-A0A942SGF3-F1
#
_cell.length_a   1.000
_cell.length_b   1.000
_cell.length_c   1.000
_cell.angle_alpha   90.00
_cell.angle_beta   90.00
_cell.angle_gamma   90.00
#
_symmetry.space_group_name_H-M   'P 1'
#
loop_
_entity.id
_entity.type
_entity.pdbx_description
1 polymer ?
#
loop_
_entity_poly.entity_id
_entity_poly.type
_entity_poly.pdbx_seq_one_letter_code
_entity_poly.pdbx_strand_id
1 'polypeptide(L)'
;MHASALPPLSMTRRLFAAALVAALVNFYALYPGLYHHDAWAYVAMLRTGSWNNWQPPLLAYLWIPLQWFWSGPQPMLALFLAGYWSGFVLIALSYRDEESNTLPYFVFAMAFFPMAINYNGQLVKDIAMSISMLLAAGIAALLLRGYFKRTRIAAAFMWLFILLGGFFRANAVFGMPPLIDLAISAVSPRWRTLGFIKRTIMAGALSLL
;
A
#
# COMPACT_ATOMS: atom_id res chain seq x y z
N MET A 1 -12.55 0.94 46.31
CA MET A 1 -11.76 0.30 45.24
C MET A 1 -12.03 1.02 43.93
N HIS A 2 -11.23 2.03 43.59
CA HIS A 2 -11.30 2.69 42.30
C HIS A 2 -10.58 1.80 41.29
N ALA A 3 -11.33 1.12 40.42
CA ALA A 3 -10.76 0.51 39.23
C ALA A 3 -10.12 1.63 38.41
N SER A 4 -8.79 1.62 38.36
CA SER A 4 -7.99 2.46 37.48
C SER A 4 -8.33 2.09 36.04
N ALA A 5 -9.32 2.78 35.47
CA ALA A 5 -9.58 2.72 34.04
C ALA A 5 -8.27 3.10 33.34
N LEU A 6 -7.68 2.13 32.64
CA LEU A 6 -6.49 2.36 31.83
C LEU A 6 -6.73 3.60 30.96
N PRO A 7 -5.74 4.51 30.84
CA PRO A 7 -5.90 5.71 30.03
C PRO A 7 -6.34 5.32 28.61
N PRO A 8 -7.30 6.04 28.00
CA PRO A 8 -7.81 5.68 26.69
C PRO A 8 -6.66 5.61 25.70
N LEU A 9 -6.52 4.47 25.02
CA LEU A 9 -5.52 4.30 23.96
C LEU A 9 -5.68 5.43 22.95
N SER A 10 -4.57 6.08 22.57
CA SER A 10 -4.59 7.10 21.51
C SER A 10 -5.15 6.50 20.22
N MET A 11 -5.86 7.32 19.43
CA MET A 11 -6.49 6.90 18.18
C MET A 11 -5.53 6.12 17.27
N THR A 12 -4.28 6.56 17.18
CA THR A 12 -3.21 5.88 16.45
C THR A 12 -3.02 4.44 16.94
N ARG A 13 -2.92 4.21 18.25
CA ARG A 13 -2.77 2.86 18.81
C ARG A 13 -3.99 1.99 18.51
N ARG A 14 -5.21 2.56 18.54
CA ARG A 14 -6.45 1.84 18.22
C ARG A 14 -6.45 1.38 16.75
N LEU A 15 -6.10 2.26 15.82
CA LEU A 15 -6.03 1.92 14.39
C LEU A 15 -4.97 0.86 14.11
N PHE A 16 -3.77 0.98 14.68
CA PHE A 16 -2.74 -0.05 14.52
C PHE A 16 -3.14 -1.40 15.14
N ALA A 17 -3.76 -1.39 16.33
CA ALA A 17 -4.25 -2.62 16.96
C ALA A 17 -5.36 -3.28 16.12
N ALA A 18 -6.33 -2.49 15.63
CA ALA A 18 -7.38 -2.98 14.75
C ALA A 18 -6.82 -3.54 13.44
N ALA A 19 -5.86 -2.85 12.82
CA ALA A 19 -5.17 -3.30 11.62
C ALA A 19 -4.40 -4.61 11.85
N LEU A 20 -3.72 -4.76 12.98
CA LEU A 20 -3.01 -5.99 13.33
C LEU A 20 -3.99 -7.16 13.49
N VAL A 21 -5.06 -6.97 14.25
CA VAL A 21 -6.09 -8.01 14.45
C VAL A 21 -6.73 -8.37 13.10
N ALA A 22 -7.10 -7.38 12.29
CA ALA A 22 -7.70 -7.62 10.99
C ALA A 22 -6.72 -8.31 10.02
N ALA A 23 -5.44 -7.95 10.04
CA ALA A 23 -4.41 -8.63 9.26
C ALA A 23 -4.25 -10.10 9.67
N LEU A 24 -4.28 -10.41 10.96
CA LEU A 24 -4.18 -11.78 11.47
C LEU A 24 -5.42 -12.61 11.09
N VAL A 25 -6.62 -12.06 11.27
CA VAL A 25 -7.87 -12.73 10.88
C VAL A 25 -7.89 -12.96 9.37
N ASN A 26 -7.50 -11.96 8.59
CA ASN A 26 -7.45 -12.06 7.12
C ASN A 26 -6.37 -13.06 6.66
N PHE A 27 -5.22 -13.10 7.32
CA PHE A 27 -4.16 -14.08 7.05
C PHE A 27 -4.65 -15.50 7.32
N TYR A 28 -5.32 -15.71 8.46
CA TYR A 28 -5.88 -17.02 8.82
C TYR A 28 -6.96 -17.45 7.83
N ALA A 29 -7.88 -16.55 7.47
CA ALA A 29 -8.97 -16.84 6.53
C ALA A 29 -8.48 -17.17 5.11
N LEU A 30 -7.34 -16.60 4.69
CA LEU A 30 -6.77 -16.76 3.35
C LEU A 30 -5.55 -17.67 3.34
N TYR A 31 -5.25 -18.35 4.45
CA TYR A 31 -4.10 -19.26 4.57
C TYR A 31 -4.23 -20.45 3.60
N PRO A 32 -3.15 -20.86 2.91
CA PRO A 32 -1.78 -20.34 2.95
C PRO A 32 -1.51 -19.16 2.00
N GLY A 33 -2.51 -18.74 1.23
CA GLY A 33 -2.43 -17.83 0.10
C GLY A 33 -2.78 -18.58 -1.20
N LEU A 34 -3.42 -17.88 -2.13
CA LEU A 34 -3.86 -18.48 -3.39
C LEU A 34 -2.82 -18.25 -4.47
N TYR A 35 -2.23 -19.35 -4.96
CA TYR A 35 -1.47 -19.35 -6.19
C TYR A 35 -2.43 -19.23 -7.38
N HIS A 36 -2.69 -18.00 -7.80
CA HIS A 36 -3.33 -17.76 -9.09
C HIS A 36 -2.42 -18.24 -10.24
N HIS A 37 -2.97 -18.42 -11.45
CA HIS A 37 -2.20 -18.84 -12.63
C HIS A 37 -0.90 -18.03 -12.81
N ASP A 38 -0.98 -16.72 -12.61
CA ASP A 38 0.19 -15.83 -12.68
C ASP A 38 1.20 -16.07 -11.55
N ALA A 39 0.75 -16.39 -10.34
CA ALA A 39 1.63 -16.67 -9.19
C ALA A 39 2.44 -17.95 -9.38
N TRP A 40 1.86 -18.96 -10.04
CA TRP A 40 2.54 -20.21 -10.38
C TRP A 40 3.73 -20.00 -11.31
N ALA A 41 3.57 -19.15 -12.32
CA ALA A 41 4.65 -18.85 -13.25
C ALA A 41 5.85 -18.19 -12.54
N TYR A 42 5.62 -17.31 -11.57
CA TYR A 42 6.71 -16.76 -10.75
C TYR A 42 7.44 -17.83 -9.93
N VAL A 43 6.70 -18.73 -9.26
CA VAL A 43 7.31 -19.83 -8.50
C VAL A 43 8.07 -20.80 -9.42
N ALA A 44 7.53 -21.07 -10.61
CA ALA A 44 8.19 -21.92 -11.60
C ALA A 44 9.48 -21.27 -12.12
N MET A 45 9.49 -19.97 -12.44
CA MET A 45 10.69 -19.23 -12.84
C MET A 45 11.77 -19.30 -11.75
N LEU A 46 11.37 -19.15 -10.49
CA LEU A 46 12.29 -19.23 -9.35
C LEU A 46 12.91 -20.61 -9.18
N ARG A 47 12.12 -21.68 -9.34
CA ARG A 47 12.58 -23.06 -9.16
C ARG A 47 13.42 -23.56 -10.34
N THR A 48 13.08 -23.14 -11.55
CA THR A 48 13.73 -23.62 -12.79
C THR A 48 14.87 -22.72 -13.25
N GLY A 49 14.95 -21.48 -12.76
CA GLY A 49 15.88 -20.47 -13.27
C GLY A 49 15.55 -20.00 -14.69
N SER A 50 14.45 -20.47 -15.28
CA SER A 50 14.02 -20.10 -16.62
C SER A 50 13.10 -18.89 -16.55
N TRP A 51 13.63 -17.73 -16.93
CA TRP A 51 12.90 -16.48 -16.97
C TRP A 51 12.32 -16.26 -18.37
N ASN A 52 11.06 -15.81 -18.44
CA ASN A 52 10.44 -15.40 -19.70
C ASN A 52 9.96 -13.95 -19.62
N ASN A 53 9.72 -13.34 -20.79
CA ASN A 53 9.35 -11.93 -20.89
C ASN A 53 7.86 -11.66 -20.61
N TRP A 54 7.06 -12.69 -20.32
CA TRP A 54 5.61 -12.54 -20.15
C TRP A 54 5.24 -11.90 -18.81
N GLN A 55 6.03 -12.16 -17.77
CA GLN A 55 5.76 -11.66 -16.43
C GLN A 55 6.78 -10.61 -15.99
N PRO A 56 6.33 -9.47 -15.43
CA PRO A 56 7.24 -8.49 -14.85
C PRO A 56 8.07 -9.14 -13.73
N PRO A 57 9.41 -9.11 -13.80
CA PRO A 57 10.26 -9.91 -12.92
C PRO A 57 10.28 -9.37 -11.48
N LEU A 58 9.83 -8.12 -11.26
CA LEU A 58 9.88 -7.45 -9.97
C LEU A 58 9.15 -8.22 -8.85
N LEU A 59 7.99 -8.83 -9.15
CA LEU A 59 7.26 -9.59 -8.12
C LEU A 59 8.00 -10.87 -7.72
N ALA A 60 8.66 -11.55 -8.67
CA ALA A 60 9.53 -12.68 -8.37
C ALA A 60 10.77 -12.26 -7.57
N TYR A 61 11.39 -11.12 -7.90
CA TYR A 61 12.52 -10.59 -7.12
C TYR A 61 12.11 -10.24 -5.68
N LEU A 62 10.89 -9.75 -5.47
CA LEU A 62 10.35 -9.56 -4.13
C LEU A 62 10.14 -10.88 -3.39
N TRP A 63 9.81 -11.95 -4.12
CA TRP A 63 9.55 -13.28 -3.56
C TRP A 63 10.83 -14.04 -3.21
N ILE A 64 11.92 -13.90 -3.96
CA ILE A 64 13.22 -14.58 -3.71
C ILE A 64 13.65 -14.56 -2.25
N PRO A 65 13.84 -13.39 -1.60
CA PRO A 65 14.32 -13.35 -0.23
C PRO A 65 13.34 -13.97 0.76
N LEU A 66 12.04 -13.97 0.43
CA LEU A 66 11.02 -14.59 1.28
C LEU A 66 11.13 -16.12 1.30
N GLN A 67 11.61 -16.71 0.21
CA GLN A 67 11.84 -18.16 0.12
C GLN A 67 12.96 -18.66 1.05
N TRP A 68 13.85 -17.77 1.50
CA TRP A 68 14.86 -18.12 2.50
C TRP A 68 14.26 -18.37 3.89
N PHE A 69 13.11 -17.77 4.20
CA PHE A 69 12.41 -17.98 5.46
C PHE A 69 11.43 -19.14 5.39
N TRP A 70 10.68 -19.24 4.29
CA TRP A 70 9.70 -20.30 4.08
C TRP A 70 9.39 -20.48 2.59
N SER A 71 9.33 -21.73 2.12
CA SER A 71 9.21 -22.07 0.69
C SER A 71 7.79 -22.00 0.11
N GLY A 72 6.79 -21.68 0.94
CA GLY A 72 5.39 -21.56 0.53
C GLY A 72 4.93 -20.12 0.25
N PRO A 73 3.62 -19.91 -0.02
CA PRO A 73 3.05 -18.60 -0.32
C PRO A 73 2.85 -17.69 0.90
N GLN A 74 2.95 -18.25 2.10
CA GLN A 74 2.64 -17.60 3.36
C GLN A 74 3.42 -16.29 3.59
N PRO A 75 4.73 -16.21 3.35
CA PRO A 75 5.47 -14.95 3.55
C PRO A 75 4.99 -13.83 2.62
N MET A 76 4.65 -14.17 1.38
CA MET A 76 4.15 -13.18 0.42
C MET A 76 2.75 -12.71 0.80
N LEU A 77 1.88 -13.63 1.26
CA LEU A 77 0.58 -13.26 1.83
C LEU A 77 0.77 -12.32 3.02
N ALA A 78 1.64 -12.64 3.97
CA ALA A 78 1.92 -11.78 5.12
C ALA A 78 2.39 -10.38 4.70
N LEU A 79 3.28 -10.29 3.70
CA LEU A 79 3.76 -9.03 3.15
C LEU A 79 2.62 -8.22 2.51
N PHE A 80 1.76 -8.86 1.71
CA PHE A 80 0.63 -8.21 1.07
C PHE A 80 -0.35 -7.65 2.11
N LEU A 81 -0.68 -8.45 3.13
CA LEU A 81 -1.60 -8.01 4.19
C LEU A 81 -0.99 -6.90 5.05
N ALA A 82 0.30 -7.01 5.39
CA ALA A 82 0.99 -5.95 6.11
C ALA A 82 0.95 -4.62 5.34
N GLY A 83 1.21 -4.66 4.02
CA GLY A 83 1.13 -3.49 3.16
C GLY A 83 -0.29 -2.93 3.04
N TYR A 84 -1.27 -3.80 2.77
CA TYR A 84 -2.69 -3.44 2.64
C TYR A 84 -3.21 -2.70 3.88
N TRP A 85 -3.09 -3.33 5.06
CA TRP A 85 -3.60 -2.78 6.31
C TRP A 85 -2.81 -1.54 6.74
N SER A 86 -1.49 -1.52 6.53
CA SER A 86 -0.67 -0.33 6.80
C SER A 86 -1.08 0.85 5.92
N GLY A 87 -1.34 0.62 4.63
CA GLY A 87 -1.81 1.66 3.71
C GLY A 87 -3.08 2.34 4.19
N PHE A 88 -4.09 1.56 4.58
CA PHE A 88 -5.34 2.10 5.15
C PHE A 88 -5.13 2.83 6.47
N VAL A 89 -4.26 2.33 7.37
CA VAL A 89 -3.92 3.05 8.61
C VAL A 89 -3.28 4.40 8.30
N LEU A 90 -2.33 4.45 7.36
CA LEU A 90 -1.66 5.71 6.99
C LEU A 90 -2.64 6.74 6.44
N ILE A 91 -3.55 6.32 5.55
CA ILE A 91 -4.59 7.22 5.02
C ILE A 91 -5.54 7.66 6.13
N ALA A 92 -6.04 6.76 6.97
CA ALA A 92 -6.92 7.09 8.09
C ALA A 92 -6.27 8.11 9.04
N LEU A 93 -4.99 7.93 9.36
CA LEU A 93 -4.23 8.85 10.21
C LEU A 93 -4.05 10.24 9.60
N SER A 94 -4.15 10.40 8.28
CA SER A 94 -4.09 11.72 7.62
C SER A 94 -5.31 12.60 7.92
N TYR A 95 -6.38 12.01 8.45
CA TYR A 95 -7.61 12.70 8.86
C TYR A 95 -7.75 12.84 10.38
N ARG A 96 -6.71 12.55 11.16
CA ARG A 96 -6.80 12.49 12.64
C ARG A 96 -7.08 13.83 13.31
N ASP A 97 -6.75 14.95 12.66
CA ASP A 97 -6.96 16.31 13.19
C ASP A 97 -8.18 16.99 12.56
N GLU A 98 -8.98 16.27 11.79
CA GLU A 98 -10.25 16.78 11.28
C GLU A 98 -11.25 16.95 12.44
N GLU A 99 -12.16 17.92 12.32
CA GLU A 99 -13.15 18.23 13.37
C GLU A 99 -13.98 17.01 13.78
N SER A 100 -14.18 16.08 12.85
CA SER A 100 -14.86 14.82 13.09
C SER A 100 -13.88 13.72 13.54
N ASN A 101 -13.96 13.37 14.82
CA ASN A 101 -13.25 12.21 15.38
C ASN A 101 -13.68 10.85 14.78
N THR A 102 -14.74 10.80 13.97
CA THR A 102 -15.25 9.55 13.36
C THR A 102 -14.72 9.29 11.95
N LEU A 103 -14.37 10.34 11.19
CA LEU A 103 -13.93 10.24 9.80
C LEU A 103 -12.75 9.27 9.59
N PRO A 104 -11.69 9.27 10.42
CA PRO A 104 -10.60 8.30 10.28
C PRO A 104 -11.05 6.84 10.40
N TYR A 105 -12.04 6.56 11.25
CA TYR A 105 -12.56 5.20 11.43
C TYR A 105 -13.38 4.77 10.21
N PHE A 106 -14.13 5.68 9.58
CA PHE A 106 -14.80 5.40 8.31
C PHE A 106 -13.80 5.14 7.18
N VAL A 107 -12.74 5.95 7.08
CA VAL A 107 -11.67 5.74 6.10
C VAL A 107 -11.00 4.39 6.32
N PHE A 108 -10.72 4.01 7.57
CA PHE A 108 -10.18 2.67 7.89
C PHE A 108 -11.20 1.56 7.59
N ALA A 109 -12.49 1.79 7.83
CA ALA A 109 -13.54 0.81 7.55
C ALA A 109 -13.66 0.48 6.05
N MET A 110 -13.23 1.37 5.15
CA MET A 110 -13.15 1.07 3.71
C MET A 110 -12.21 -0.11 3.40
N ALA A 111 -11.26 -0.45 4.28
CA ALA A 111 -10.44 -1.65 4.19
C ALA A 111 -11.25 -2.95 4.33
N PHE A 112 -12.49 -2.87 4.83
CA PHE A 112 -13.37 -4.03 4.96
C PHE A 112 -14.32 -4.19 3.78
N PHE A 113 -14.12 -3.44 2.70
CA PHE A 113 -14.95 -3.59 1.51
C PHE A 113 -14.82 -5.02 0.95
N PRO A 114 -15.94 -5.75 0.72
CA PRO A 114 -15.90 -7.18 0.43
C PRO A 114 -15.03 -7.56 -0.77
N MET A 115 -15.07 -6.75 -1.84
CA MET A 115 -14.20 -6.98 -3.00
C MET A 115 -12.72 -6.85 -2.63
N ALA A 116 -12.35 -5.82 -1.87
CA ALA A 116 -10.95 -5.61 -1.51
C ALA A 116 -10.40 -6.77 -0.67
N ILE A 117 -11.19 -7.25 0.31
CA ILE A 117 -10.82 -8.42 1.12
C ILE A 117 -10.67 -9.69 0.27
N ASN A 118 -11.60 -9.95 -0.66
CA ASN A 118 -11.58 -11.17 -1.47
C ASN A 118 -10.31 -11.28 -2.32
N TYR A 119 -9.81 -10.15 -2.84
CA TYR A 119 -8.60 -10.12 -3.65
C TYR A 119 -7.29 -10.19 -2.86
N ASN A 120 -7.30 -9.93 -1.55
CA ASN A 120 -6.09 -9.93 -0.71
C ASN A 120 -5.36 -11.29 -0.68
N GLY A 121 -6.05 -12.39 -0.95
CA GLY A 121 -5.48 -13.73 -0.96
C GLY A 121 -4.77 -14.08 -2.27
N GLN A 122 -4.99 -13.28 -3.33
CA GLN A 122 -4.45 -13.54 -4.65
C GLN A 122 -3.06 -12.92 -4.78
N LEU A 123 -2.04 -13.78 -4.88
CA LEU A 123 -0.64 -13.38 -4.91
C LEU A 123 -0.20 -12.95 -6.31
N VAL A 124 -0.88 -11.94 -6.86
CA VAL A 124 -0.70 -11.45 -8.24
C VAL A 124 -0.17 -10.02 -8.28
N LYS A 125 0.43 -9.66 -9.41
CA LYS A 125 1.02 -8.34 -9.68
C LYS A 125 0.04 -7.17 -9.56
N ASP A 126 -1.24 -7.38 -9.86
CA ASP A 126 -2.28 -6.36 -9.69
C ASP A 126 -2.45 -5.95 -8.22
N ILE A 127 -2.39 -6.94 -7.32
CA ILE A 127 -2.52 -6.71 -5.89
C ILE A 127 -1.25 -6.05 -5.36
N ALA A 128 -0.07 -6.51 -5.78
CA ALA A 128 1.21 -5.85 -5.44
C ALA A 128 1.25 -4.38 -5.89
N MET A 129 0.78 -4.09 -7.11
CA MET A 129 0.62 -2.73 -7.64
C MET A 129 -0.31 -1.91 -6.75
N SER A 130 -1.52 -2.42 -6.47
CA SER A 130 -2.52 -1.70 -5.68
C SER A 130 -2.03 -1.39 -4.26
N ILE A 131 -1.36 -2.32 -3.60
CA ILE A 131 -0.79 -2.16 -2.26
C ILE A 131 0.31 -1.10 -2.27
N SER A 132 1.19 -1.13 -3.28
CA SER A 132 2.26 -0.13 -3.41
C SER A 132 1.66 1.27 -3.60
N MET A 133 0.67 1.41 -4.47
CA MET A 133 -0.01 2.69 -4.69
C MET A 133 -0.76 3.17 -3.44
N LEU A 134 -1.39 2.27 -2.69
CA LEU A 134 -2.07 2.57 -1.44
C LEU A 134 -1.09 3.08 -0.36
N LEU A 135 0.05 2.41 -0.20
CA LEU A 135 1.12 2.84 0.72
C LEU A 135 1.67 4.22 0.32
N ALA A 136 1.94 4.42 -0.97
CA ALA A 136 2.37 5.73 -1.48
C ALA A 136 1.34 6.83 -1.19
N ALA A 137 0.05 6.57 -1.42
CA ALA A 137 -1.02 7.52 -1.15
C ALA A 137 -1.10 7.89 0.34
N GLY A 138 -1.03 6.90 1.23
CA GLY A 138 -1.02 7.12 2.68
C GLY A 138 0.18 7.94 3.15
N ILE A 139 1.38 7.63 2.65
CA ILE A 139 2.59 8.41 2.98
C ILE A 139 2.46 9.84 2.44
N ALA A 140 2.00 10.02 1.20
CA ALA A 140 1.82 11.33 0.60
C ALA A 140 0.81 12.19 1.37
N ALA A 141 -0.31 11.60 1.80
CA ALA A 141 -1.32 12.29 2.59
C ALA A 141 -0.79 12.76 3.96
N LEU A 142 -0.03 11.90 4.66
CA LEU A 142 0.62 12.25 5.93
C LEU A 142 1.72 13.30 5.76
N LEU A 143 2.47 13.26 4.65
CA LEU A 143 3.46 14.28 4.30
C LEU A 143 2.80 15.64 4.05
N LEU A 144 1.69 15.66 3.30
CA LEU A 144 0.94 16.88 3.00
C LEU A 144 0.41 17.55 4.28
N ARG A 145 0.05 16.75 5.29
CA ARG A 145 -0.37 17.22 6.63
C ARG A 145 0.79 17.55 7.57
N GLY A 146 2.04 17.31 7.17
CA GLY A 146 3.22 17.63 7.97
C GLY A 146 3.46 16.71 9.16
N TYR A 147 2.91 15.49 9.16
CA TYR A 147 3.00 14.58 10.32
C TYR A 147 4.31 13.80 10.43
N PHE A 148 5.14 13.79 9.39
CA PHE A 148 6.45 13.14 9.43
C PHE A 148 7.54 14.09 9.93
N LYS A 149 8.30 13.67 10.95
CA LYS A 149 9.52 14.37 11.39
C LYS A 149 10.65 14.29 10.33
N ARG A 150 10.77 13.16 9.63
CA ARG A 150 11.81 12.90 8.61
C ARG A 150 11.20 12.90 7.21
N THR A 151 10.81 14.09 6.74
CA THR A 151 10.07 14.27 5.48
C THR A 151 10.80 13.70 4.25
N ARG A 152 12.13 13.83 4.16
CA ARG A 152 12.93 13.29 3.03
C ARG A 152 12.88 11.77 2.95
N ILE A 153 12.98 11.07 4.08
CA ILE A 153 12.94 9.59 4.11
C ILE A 153 11.55 9.10 3.76
N ALA A 154 10.51 9.72 4.34
CA ALA A 154 9.13 9.40 3.98
C ALA A 154 8.86 9.66 2.49
N ALA A 155 9.34 10.78 1.93
CA ALA A 155 9.23 11.06 0.50
C ALA A 155 9.96 10.03 -0.37
N ALA A 156 11.13 9.55 0.06
CA ALA A 156 11.86 8.49 -0.64
C ALA A 156 11.07 7.18 -0.68
N PHE A 157 10.47 6.76 0.45
CA PHE A 157 9.60 5.58 0.48
C PHE A 157 8.33 5.76 -0.37
N MET A 158 7.71 6.93 -0.32
CA MET A 158 6.57 7.27 -1.18
C MET A 158 6.92 7.08 -2.66
N TRP A 159 8.02 7.68 -3.13
CA TRP A 159 8.48 7.54 -4.51
C TRP A 159 8.87 6.10 -4.86
N LEU A 160 9.53 5.39 -3.95
CA LEU A 160 9.84 3.98 -4.12
C LEU A 160 8.57 3.16 -4.39
N PHE A 161 7.51 3.36 -3.60
CA PHE A 161 6.26 2.64 -3.80
C PHE A 161 5.53 3.03 -5.10
N ILE A 162 5.61 4.29 -5.53
CA ILE A 162 5.10 4.72 -6.84
C ILE A 162 5.82 3.96 -7.96
N LEU A 163 7.16 3.93 -7.91
CA LEU A 163 7.98 3.22 -8.89
C LEU A 163 7.66 1.72 -8.90
N LEU A 164 7.63 1.07 -7.73
CA LEU A 164 7.29 -0.35 -7.63
C LEU A 164 5.91 -0.63 -8.24
N GLY A 165 4.90 0.20 -7.96
CA GLY A 165 3.57 0.11 -8.56
C GLY A 165 3.62 0.15 -10.09
N GLY A 166 4.36 1.10 -10.67
CA GLY A 166 4.56 1.21 -12.11
C GLY A 166 5.22 -0.02 -12.74
N PHE A 167 6.25 -0.56 -12.09
CA PHE A 167 6.99 -1.72 -12.58
C PHE A 167 6.23 -3.05 -12.43
N PHE A 168 5.27 -3.15 -11.51
CA PHE A 168 4.45 -4.35 -11.38
C PHE A 168 3.51 -4.55 -12.57
N ARG A 169 3.06 -3.46 -13.23
CA ARG A 169 2.18 -3.58 -14.39
C ARG A 169 2.14 -2.31 -15.24
N ALA A 170 2.21 -2.48 -16.56
CA ALA A 170 2.15 -1.35 -17.51
C ALA A 170 0.85 -0.53 -17.44
N ASN A 171 -0.27 -1.13 -17.01
CA ASN A 171 -1.54 -0.41 -16.85
C ASN A 171 -1.59 0.47 -15.59
N ALA A 172 -0.56 0.45 -14.73
CA ALA A 172 -0.44 1.36 -13.59
C ALA A 172 -0.50 2.84 -14.03
N VAL A 173 -0.08 3.12 -15.28
CA VAL A 173 -0.12 4.44 -15.91
C VAL A 173 -1.48 5.14 -15.80
N PHE A 174 -2.59 4.40 -15.73
CA PHE A 174 -3.92 5.01 -15.61
C PHE A 174 -4.24 5.46 -14.18
N GLY A 175 -3.69 4.79 -13.17
CA GLY A 175 -3.89 5.12 -11.76
C GLY A 175 -2.82 6.05 -11.18
N MET A 176 -1.66 6.18 -11.86
CA MET A 176 -0.52 6.98 -11.42
C MET A 176 -0.74 8.51 -11.43
N PRO A 177 -1.45 9.13 -12.40
CA PRO A 177 -1.57 10.59 -12.46
C PRO A 177 -2.10 11.24 -11.18
N PRO A 178 -3.24 10.82 -10.58
CA PRO A 178 -3.70 11.42 -9.33
C PRO A 178 -2.73 11.18 -8.17
N LEU A 179 -2.02 10.06 -8.17
CA LEU A 179 -1.04 9.74 -7.14
C LEU A 179 0.24 10.57 -7.28
N ILE A 180 0.72 10.80 -8.50
CA ILE A 180 1.86 11.68 -8.81
C ILE A 180 1.52 13.12 -8.44
N ASP A 181 0.32 13.60 -8.78
CA ASP A 181 -0.14 14.93 -8.38
C ASP A 181 -0.13 15.09 -6.85
N LEU A 182 -0.65 14.10 -6.13
CA LEU A 182 -0.63 14.07 -4.66
C LEU A 182 0.80 14.05 -4.11
N ALA A 183 1.67 13.19 -4.66
CA ALA A 183 3.05 13.04 -4.24
C ALA A 183 3.88 14.32 -4.43
N ILE A 184 3.75 14.98 -5.59
CA ILE A 184 4.44 16.24 -5.85
C ILE A 184 3.85 17.35 -4.97
N SER A 185 2.54 17.39 -4.79
CA SER A 185 1.87 18.35 -3.88
C SER A 185 2.36 18.22 -2.44
N ALA A 186 2.65 17.00 -1.99
CA ALA A 186 3.14 16.71 -0.65
C ALA A 186 4.59 17.20 -0.41
N VAL A 187 5.40 17.33 -1.46
CA VAL A 187 6.82 17.75 -1.34
C VAL A 187 7.10 19.15 -1.87
N SER A 188 6.24 19.70 -2.74
CA SER A 188 6.46 20.98 -3.42
C SER A 188 5.28 21.95 -3.25
N PRO A 189 5.42 23.02 -2.44
CA PRO A 189 4.42 24.06 -2.34
C PRO A 189 4.15 24.78 -3.69
N ARG A 190 5.17 24.94 -4.54
CA ARG A 190 5.05 25.56 -5.87
C ARG A 190 4.15 24.75 -6.81
N TRP A 191 4.09 23.44 -6.63
CA TRP A 191 3.19 22.61 -7.43
C TRP A 191 1.73 22.90 -7.11
N ARG A 192 1.41 23.11 -5.83
CA ARG A 192 0.04 23.41 -5.36
C ARG A 192 -0.51 24.73 -5.90
N THR A 193 0.36 25.68 -6.23
CA THR A 193 -0.04 26.97 -6.82
C THR A 193 -0.39 26.86 -8.31
N LEU A 194 -0.04 25.76 -8.98
CA LEU A 194 -0.47 25.51 -10.36
C LEU A 194 -1.98 25.21 -10.39
N GLY A 195 -2.67 25.71 -11.41
CA GLY A 195 -4.09 25.39 -11.65
C GLY A 195 -4.29 23.90 -11.90
N PHE A 196 -5.45 23.36 -11.47
CA PHE A 196 -5.80 21.94 -11.54
C PHE A 196 -5.51 21.32 -12.92
N ILE A 197 -5.96 21.97 -14.00
CA ILE A 197 -5.76 21.49 -15.38
C ILE A 197 -4.27 21.28 -15.69
N LYS A 198 -3.40 22.23 -15.31
CA LYS A 198 -1.96 22.13 -15.57
C LYS A 198 -1.34 20.97 -14.79
N ARG A 199 -1.73 20.80 -13.52
CA ARG A 199 -1.25 19.69 -12.70
C ARG A 199 -1.67 18.34 -13.26
N THR A 200 -2.93 18.20 -13.68
CA THR A 200 -3.44 16.96 -14.28
C THR A 200 -2.69 16.61 -15.56
N ILE A 201 -2.47 17.58 -16.47
CA ILE A 201 -1.71 17.35 -17.70
C ILE A 201 -0.27 16.93 -17.39
N MET A 202 0.41 17.64 -16.50
CA MET A 202 1.81 17.33 -16.17
C MET A 202 1.94 15.99 -15.43
N ALA A 203 1.04 15.68 -14.49
CA ALA A 203 1.03 14.39 -13.80
C ALA A 203 0.70 13.23 -14.75
N GLY A 204 -0.18 13.46 -15.72
CA GLY A 204 -0.45 12.54 -16.83
C GLY A 204 0.80 12.30 -17.68
N ALA A 205 1.49 13.36 -18.10
CA ALA A 205 2.73 13.24 -18.86
C ALA A 205 3.82 12.50 -18.07
N LEU A 206 3.99 12.81 -16.79
CA LEU A 206 4.95 12.12 -15.91
C LEU A 206 4.63 10.64 -15.71
N SER A 207 3.36 10.24 -15.75
CA SER A 207 2.98 8.83 -15.63
C SER A 207 3.36 7.99 -16.86
N LEU A 208 3.61 8.63 -18.00
CA LEU A 208 3.99 7.99 -19.26
C LEU A 208 5.51 7.82 -19.42
N LEU A 209 6.30 8.40 -18.51
CA LEU A 209 7.76 8.31 -18.47
C LEU A 209 8.21 7.12 -17.61
#